data_AF-D0UN98-F1
#
_entry.id   AF-D0UN98-F1
#
_cell.length_a   1.000
_cell.length_b   1.000
_cell.length_c   1.000
_cell.angle_alpha   90.00
_cell.angle_beta   90.00
_cell.angle_gamma   90.00
#
_symmetry.space_group_name_H-M   'P 1'
#
loop_
_entity.id
_entity.type
_entity.pdbx_description
1 polymer ?
#
loop_
_entity_poly.entity_id
_entity_poly.type
_entity_poly.pdbx_seq_one_letter_code
_entity_poly.pdbx_strand_id
1 'polypeptide(L)'
;PIAASTNRGRDLIGVQNLIKKHQAVVAEISNHENRIVAVTTAGEDMIGEGHFAGDEIKQRLNTLNQHWAQLRDKANQRRQDLNDSLQAHQYFADANEAESWMKEKEPIAIGGDFGKDEDSSEALLKKHEALMSDLEAFSSTIASLDEQAAGCRQQEVPATDITGKECVVALYDYTEKSPREVSMKKNDVLTLLNATNK
;
A
#
# COMPACT_ATOMS: atom_id res chain seq x y z
N PRO A 1 6.68 11.17 14.33
CA PRO A 1 6.86 11.66 12.93
C PRO A 1 5.85 11.00 11.99
N ILE A 2 5.20 11.77 11.10
CA ILE A 2 4.23 11.22 10.13
C ILE A 2 4.89 10.16 9.23
N ALA A 3 6.19 10.31 8.92
CA ALA A 3 6.97 9.33 8.17
C ALA A 3 7.05 7.93 8.83
N ALA A 4 6.79 7.81 10.12
CA ALA A 4 6.83 6.54 10.87
C ALA A 4 5.44 6.04 11.30
N SER A 5 4.35 6.70 10.89
CA SER A 5 3.02 6.23 11.28
C SER A 5 2.67 4.95 10.50
N THR A 6 1.92 4.06 11.15
CA THR A 6 1.46 2.77 10.61
C THR A 6 0.02 2.82 10.09
N ASN A 7 -0.61 4.00 10.07
CA ASN A 7 -1.97 4.16 9.56
C ASN A 7 -1.97 4.08 8.03
N ARG A 8 -2.68 3.08 7.50
CA ARG A 8 -2.78 2.76 6.06
C ARG A 8 -4.09 3.22 5.40
N GLY A 9 -5.05 3.73 6.18
CA GLY A 9 -6.40 4.04 5.70
C GLY A 9 -7.37 2.88 5.92
N ARG A 10 -8.68 3.16 5.83
CA ARG A 10 -9.74 2.15 6.01
C ARG A 10 -10.67 2.04 4.79
N ASP A 11 -10.54 2.98 3.87
CA ASP A 11 -11.31 3.10 2.64
C ASP A 11 -10.46 3.83 1.59
N LEU A 12 -10.90 3.79 0.33
CA LEU A 12 -10.18 4.37 -0.81
C LEU A 12 -9.87 5.85 -0.60
N ILE A 13 -10.85 6.62 -0.11
CA ILE A 13 -10.73 8.06 0.13
C ILE A 13 -9.69 8.34 1.24
N GLY A 14 -9.74 7.58 2.33
CA GLY A 14 -8.82 7.68 3.45
C GLY A 14 -7.38 7.42 3.03
N VAL A 15 -7.14 6.39 2.22
CA VAL A 15 -5.81 6.07 1.69
C VAL A 15 -5.31 7.18 0.77
N GLN A 16 -6.14 7.66 -0.16
CA GLN A 16 -5.79 8.77 -1.05
C GLN A 16 -5.41 10.04 -0.27
N ASN A 17 -6.13 10.35 0.80
CA ASN A 17 -5.81 11.47 1.69
C ASN A 17 -4.48 11.27 2.42
N LEU A 18 -4.19 10.05 2.87
CA LEU A 18 -2.91 9.72 3.51
C LEU A 18 -1.74 9.81 2.52
N ILE A 19 -1.93 9.42 1.26
CA ILE A 19 -0.95 9.58 0.18
C ILE A 19 -0.65 11.05 -0.06
N LYS A 20 -1.68 11.90 -0.19
CA LYS A 20 -1.50 13.35 -0.36
C LYS A 20 -0.71 13.96 0.80
N LYS A 21 -1.04 13.61 2.05
CA LYS A 21 -0.29 14.05 3.23
C LYS A 21 1.16 13.55 3.21
N HIS A 22 1.39 12.31 2.79
CA HIS A 22 2.72 11.74 2.69
C HIS A 22 3.56 12.44 1.61
N GLN A 23 2.98 12.76 0.46
CA GLN A 23 3.65 13.54 -0.60
C GLN A 23 4.15 14.90 -0.09
N ALA A 24 3.36 15.60 0.75
CA ALA A 24 3.80 16.84 1.37
C ALA A 24 5.04 16.63 2.27
N VAL A 25 5.06 15.57 3.08
CA VAL A 25 6.22 15.20 3.91
C VAL A 25 7.44 14.86 3.06
N VAL A 26 7.26 14.13 1.95
CA VAL A 26 8.36 13.80 1.03
C VAL A 26 8.94 15.06 0.39
N ALA A 27 8.10 16.03 0.02
CA ALA A 27 8.55 17.31 -0.51
C ALA A 27 9.35 18.10 0.54
N GLU A 28 8.90 18.11 1.81
CA GLU A 28 9.67 18.72 2.92
C GLU A 28 11.04 18.05 3.12
N ILE A 29 11.09 16.71 3.10
CA ILE A 29 12.36 15.96 3.17
C ILE A 29 13.25 16.35 1.98
N SER A 30 12.72 16.35 0.76
CA SER A 30 13.47 16.73 -0.44
C SER A 30 14.04 18.15 -0.36
N ASN A 31 13.29 19.10 0.21
CA ASN A 31 13.76 20.47 0.42
C ASN A 31 14.93 20.56 1.41
N HIS A 32 15.03 19.63 2.36
CA HIS A 32 16.14 19.57 3.30
C HIS A 32 17.39 18.86 2.77
N GLU A 33 17.28 18.08 1.69
CA GLU A 33 18.41 17.33 1.09
C GLU A 33 19.58 18.25 0.76
N ASN A 34 19.33 19.39 0.09
CA ASN A 34 20.38 20.35 -0.26
C ASN A 34 21.13 20.89 0.96
N ARG A 35 20.43 21.07 2.09
CA ARG A 35 21.05 21.56 3.33
C ARG A 35 21.92 20.47 3.99
N ILE A 36 21.46 19.22 3.95
CA ILE A 36 22.24 18.07 4.47
C ILE A 36 23.52 17.91 3.65
N VAL A 37 23.42 17.98 2.31
CA VAL A 37 24.58 17.94 1.42
C VAL A 37 25.55 19.07 1.74
N ALA A 38 25.07 20.31 1.82
CA ALA A 38 25.93 21.47 2.12
C ALA A 38 26.66 21.35 3.47
N VAL A 39 25.97 20.90 4.53
CA VAL A 39 26.59 20.68 5.85
C VAL A 39 27.60 19.55 5.80
N THR A 40 27.33 18.50 5.03
CA THR A 40 28.23 17.35 4.90
C THR A 40 29.50 17.75 4.17
N THR A 41 29.39 18.44 3.02
CA THR A 41 30.54 18.96 2.27
C THR A 41 31.38 19.90 3.11
N ALA A 42 30.78 20.90 3.78
CA ALA A 42 31.53 21.82 4.62
C ALA A 42 32.26 21.11 5.77
N GLY A 43 31.66 20.06 6.35
CA GLY A 43 32.29 19.25 7.38
C GLY A 43 33.46 18.41 6.85
N GLU A 44 33.32 17.84 5.66
CA GLU A 44 34.38 17.09 4.98
C GLU A 44 35.58 18.00 4.62
N ASP A 45 35.31 19.22 4.14
CA ASP A 45 36.34 20.21 3.83
C ASP A 45 37.14 20.60 5.08
N MET A 46 36.46 20.88 6.21
CA MET A 46 37.13 21.18 7.48
C MET A 46 38.03 20.03 7.96
N ILE A 47 37.60 18.78 7.77
CA ILE A 47 38.42 17.61 8.10
C ILE A 47 39.65 17.54 7.16
N GLY A 48 39.46 17.79 5.87
CA GLY A 48 40.53 17.80 4.86
C GLY A 48 41.58 18.88 5.11
N GLU A 49 41.17 20.03 5.64
CA GLU A 49 42.05 21.15 6.03
C GLU A 49 42.79 20.92 7.36
N GLY A 50 42.54 19.81 8.06
CA GLY A 50 43.20 19.49 9.32
C GLY A 50 42.66 20.28 10.51
N HIS A 51 41.37 20.61 10.50
CA HIS A 51 40.73 21.32 11.61
C HIS A 51 40.95 20.61 12.96
N PHE A 52 41.23 21.38 14.02
CA PHE A 52 41.61 20.85 15.34
C PHE A 52 40.56 19.90 15.96
N ALA A 53 39.29 20.05 15.57
CA ALA A 53 38.16 19.21 16.00
C ALA A 53 37.74 18.16 14.95
N GLY A 54 38.63 17.79 14.02
CA GLY A 54 38.31 16.91 12.89
C GLY A 54 37.65 15.58 13.29
N ASP A 55 38.10 14.94 14.37
CA ASP A 55 37.50 13.70 14.87
C ASP A 55 36.05 13.89 15.37
N GLU A 56 35.77 15.00 16.05
CA GLU A 56 34.42 15.33 16.51
C GLU A 56 33.50 15.63 15.31
N ILE A 57 33.99 16.41 14.35
CA ILE A 57 33.26 16.74 13.11
C ILE A 57 32.90 15.45 12.37
N LYS A 58 33.85 14.53 12.20
CA LYS A 58 33.63 13.25 11.52
C LYS A 58 32.56 12.40 12.21
N GLN A 59 32.57 12.32 13.54
CA GLN A 59 31.54 11.58 14.29
C GLN A 59 30.15 12.20 14.12
N ARG A 60 30.04 13.53 14.14
CA ARG A 60 28.77 14.22 13.92
C ARG A 60 28.24 14.04 12.50
N LEU A 61 29.11 14.11 11.48
CA LEU A 61 28.75 13.85 10.09
C LEU A 61 28.23 12.42 9.88
N ASN A 62 28.92 11.43 10.44
CA ASN A 62 28.46 10.03 10.37
C ASN A 62 27.07 9.86 10.99
N THR A 63 26.84 10.46 12.17
CA THR A 63 25.54 10.40 12.84
C THR A 63 24.45 11.08 12.01
N LEU A 64 24.74 12.25 11.43
CA LEU A 64 23.83 12.98 10.56
C LEU A 64 23.43 12.14 9.34
N ASN A 65 24.41 11.58 8.65
CA ASN A 65 24.19 10.76 7.46
C ASN A 65 23.39 9.48 7.77
N GLN A 66 23.68 8.83 8.90
CA GLN A 66 22.90 7.67 9.36
C GLN A 66 21.43 8.04 9.63
N HIS A 67 21.18 9.13 10.35
CA HIS A 67 19.81 9.58 10.61
C HIS A 67 19.08 10.01 9.33
N TRP A 68 19.80 10.63 8.39
CA TRP A 68 19.25 11.03 7.10
C TRP A 68 18.83 9.82 6.26
N ALA A 69 19.70 8.82 6.13
CA ALA A 69 19.41 7.57 5.44
C ALA A 69 18.18 6.86 6.05
N GLN A 70 18.15 6.70 7.38
CA GLN A 70 17.02 6.09 8.08
C GLN A 70 15.69 6.83 7.87
N LEU A 71 15.73 8.17 7.79
CA LEU A 71 14.53 8.96 7.52
C LEU A 71 14.00 8.72 6.11
N ARG A 72 14.90 8.69 5.11
CA ARG A 72 14.55 8.40 3.71
C ARG A 72 14.01 6.98 3.55
N ASP A 73 14.61 6.01 4.21
CA ASP A 73 14.15 4.62 4.18
C ASP A 73 12.74 4.49 4.77
N LYS A 74 12.49 5.11 5.93
CA LYS A 74 11.14 5.13 6.54
C LYS A 74 10.11 5.82 5.65
N ALA A 75 10.47 6.94 5.01
CA ALA A 75 9.58 7.63 4.08
C ALA A 75 9.25 6.76 2.86
N ASN A 76 10.26 6.13 2.26
CA ASN A 76 10.08 5.21 1.14
C ASN A 76 9.24 3.98 1.52
N GLN A 77 9.43 3.48 2.73
CA GLN A 77 8.65 2.35 3.23
C GLN A 77 7.18 2.73 3.38
N ARG A 78 6.90 3.87 4.02
CA ARG A 78 5.53 4.36 4.16
C ARG A 78 4.86 4.58 2.80
N ARG A 79 5.60 5.03 1.78
CA ARG A 79 5.08 5.16 0.42
C ARG A 79 4.64 3.82 -0.15
N GLN A 80 5.44 2.76 0.04
CA GLN A 80 5.10 1.41 -0.41
C GLN A 80 3.84 0.90 0.30
N ASP A 81 3.79 0.98 1.64
CA ASP A 81 2.63 0.59 2.44
C ASP A 81 1.33 1.28 2.00
N LEU A 82 1.39 2.59 1.69
CA LEU A 82 0.22 3.35 1.24
C LEU A 82 -0.19 2.98 -0.18
N ASN A 83 0.76 2.67 -1.07
CA ASN A 83 0.47 2.21 -2.42
C ASN A 83 -0.17 0.82 -2.41
N ASP A 84 0.35 -0.11 -1.60
CA ASP A 84 -0.22 -1.45 -1.45
C ASP A 84 -1.66 -1.35 -0.91
N SER A 85 -1.88 -0.49 0.09
CA SER A 85 -3.23 -0.23 0.61
C SER A 85 -4.16 0.39 -0.43
N LEU A 86 -3.64 1.29 -1.28
CA LEU A 86 -4.42 1.92 -2.35
C LEU A 86 -4.88 0.88 -3.36
N GLN A 87 -3.97 0.01 -3.80
CA GLN A 87 -4.25 -1.03 -4.77
C GLN A 87 -5.32 -2.01 -4.24
N ALA A 88 -5.19 -2.46 -3.00
CA ALA A 88 -6.17 -3.34 -2.37
C ALA A 88 -7.56 -2.69 -2.30
N HIS A 89 -7.64 -1.43 -1.84
CA HIS A 89 -8.93 -0.73 -1.77
C HIS A 89 -9.54 -0.42 -3.13
N GLN A 90 -8.73 -0.15 -4.16
CA GLN A 90 -9.22 0.03 -5.53
C GLN A 90 -9.80 -1.27 -6.06
N TYR A 91 -9.08 -2.39 -5.91
CA TYR A 91 -9.57 -3.70 -6.30
C TYR A 91 -10.90 -4.04 -5.64
N PHE A 92 -11.03 -3.86 -4.33
CA PHE A 92 -12.30 -4.13 -3.65
C PHE A 92 -13.43 -3.22 -4.12
N ALA A 93 -13.16 -1.95 -4.43
CA ALA A 93 -14.17 -1.05 -4.98
C ALA A 93 -14.63 -1.52 -6.36
N ASP A 94 -13.70 -1.79 -7.26
CA ASP A 94 -13.96 -2.23 -8.64
C ASP A 94 -14.66 -3.60 -8.65
N ALA A 95 -14.27 -4.53 -7.78
CA ALA A 95 -14.88 -5.85 -7.65
C ALA A 95 -16.33 -5.76 -7.15
N ASN A 96 -16.61 -4.87 -6.18
CA ASN A 96 -17.98 -4.64 -5.71
C ASN A 96 -18.86 -4.01 -6.80
N GLU A 97 -18.31 -3.09 -7.59
CA GLU A 97 -19.02 -2.51 -8.74
C GLU A 97 -19.32 -3.58 -9.79
N ALA A 98 -18.34 -4.44 -10.10
CA ALA A 98 -18.52 -5.55 -11.02
C ALA A 98 -19.59 -6.54 -10.53
N GLU A 99 -19.58 -6.91 -9.25
CA GLU A 99 -20.64 -7.73 -8.64
C GLU A 99 -22.02 -7.08 -8.75
N SER A 100 -22.11 -5.78 -8.48
CA SER A 100 -23.38 -5.05 -8.56
C SER A 100 -23.92 -5.05 -9.99
N TRP A 101 -23.05 -4.83 -10.98
CA TRP A 101 -23.41 -4.87 -12.39
C TRP A 101 -23.90 -6.26 -12.81
N MET A 102 -23.22 -7.33 -12.39
CA MET A 102 -23.65 -8.70 -12.69
C MET A 102 -25.03 -9.01 -12.10
N LYS A 103 -25.28 -8.61 -10.85
CA LYS A 103 -26.59 -8.77 -10.19
C LYS A 103 -27.71 -8.00 -10.90
N GLU A 104 -27.39 -6.85 -11.50
CA GLU A 104 -28.36 -6.08 -12.29
C GLU A 104 -28.70 -6.76 -13.63
N LYS A 105 -27.72 -7.40 -14.28
CA LYS A 105 -27.90 -8.07 -15.59
C LYS A 105 -28.49 -9.47 -15.48
N GLU A 106 -28.31 -10.15 -14.34
CA GLU A 106 -28.78 -11.52 -14.10
C GLU A 106 -30.28 -11.75 -14.43
N PRO A 107 -31.24 -10.88 -14.03
CA PRO A 107 -32.65 -11.06 -14.39
C PRO A 107 -32.93 -10.96 -15.90
N ILE A 108 -32.11 -10.22 -16.65
CA ILE A 108 -32.27 -10.09 -18.10
C ILE A 108 -31.81 -11.38 -18.79
N ALA A 109 -30.77 -12.02 -18.26
CA ALA A 109 -30.25 -13.29 -18.77
C ALA A 109 -31.16 -14.49 -18.47
N ILE A 110 -31.81 -14.51 -17.30
CA ILE A 110 -32.65 -15.63 -16.83
C ILE A 110 -34.13 -15.46 -17.23
N GLY A 111 -34.50 -14.31 -17.80
CA GLY A 111 -35.87 -14.00 -18.19
C GLY A 111 -36.47 -15.07 -19.14
N GLY A 112 -37.50 -15.78 -18.68
CA GLY A 112 -38.20 -16.83 -19.43
C GLY A 112 -39.36 -16.33 -20.31
N ASP A 113 -39.37 -15.05 -20.67
CA ASP A 113 -40.35 -14.48 -21.61
C ASP A 113 -39.83 -14.61 -23.04
N PHE A 114 -40.60 -15.24 -23.90
CA PHE A 114 -40.25 -15.48 -25.31
C PHE A 114 -41.05 -14.61 -26.28
N GLY A 115 -41.88 -13.70 -25.76
CA GLY A 115 -42.80 -12.90 -26.58
C GLY A 115 -44.07 -13.68 -26.93
N LYS A 116 -45.14 -12.93 -27.19
CA LYS A 116 -46.46 -13.49 -27.54
C LYS A 116 -46.81 -13.29 -29.02
N ASP A 117 -46.04 -12.46 -29.71
CA ASP A 117 -46.19 -12.05 -31.11
C ASP A 117 -44.81 -11.70 -31.70
N GLU A 118 -44.76 -11.47 -33.01
CA GLU A 118 -43.52 -11.17 -33.75
C GLU A 118 -42.82 -9.92 -33.21
N ASP A 119 -43.58 -8.84 -32.98
CA ASP A 119 -43.05 -7.56 -32.47
C ASP A 119 -42.42 -7.72 -31.07
N SER A 120 -43.07 -8.43 -30.15
CA SER A 120 -42.52 -8.69 -28.81
C SER A 120 -41.30 -9.62 -28.84
N SER A 121 -41.28 -10.60 -29.75
CA SER A 121 -40.13 -11.48 -29.94
C SER A 121 -38.93 -10.71 -30.51
N GLU A 122 -39.14 -9.82 -31.48
CA GLU A 122 -38.08 -8.97 -32.05
C GLU A 122 -37.52 -7.99 -30.99
N ALA A 123 -38.37 -7.42 -30.14
CA ALA A 123 -37.94 -6.56 -29.05
C ALA A 123 -37.08 -7.30 -28.02
N LEU A 124 -37.45 -8.53 -27.67
CA LEU A 124 -36.65 -9.39 -26.78
C LEU A 124 -35.30 -9.75 -27.39
N LEU A 125 -35.27 -10.06 -28.69
CA LEU A 125 -34.03 -10.35 -29.41
C LEU A 125 -33.06 -9.17 -29.38
N LYS A 126 -33.52 -7.95 -29.67
CA LYS A 126 -32.71 -6.72 -29.57
C LYS A 126 -32.17 -6.50 -28.16
N LYS A 127 -32.97 -6.78 -27.13
CA LYS A 127 -32.55 -6.67 -25.73
C LYS A 127 -31.45 -7.70 -25.40
N HIS A 128 -31.56 -8.92 -25.92
CA HIS A 128 -30.54 -9.94 -25.77
C HIS A 128 -29.24 -9.58 -26.51
N GLU A 129 -29.33 -9.06 -27.74
CA GLU A 129 -28.15 -8.56 -28.48
C GLU A 129 -27.42 -7.46 -27.72
N ALA A 130 -28.18 -6.52 -27.13
CA ALA A 130 -27.60 -5.48 -26.27
C ALA A 130 -26.91 -6.08 -25.03
N LEU A 131 -27.51 -7.08 -24.38
CA LEU A 131 -26.89 -7.78 -23.26
C LEU A 131 -25.60 -8.49 -23.68
N MET A 132 -25.56 -9.14 -24.84
CA MET A 132 -24.35 -9.80 -25.35
C MET A 132 -23.23 -8.79 -25.62
N SER A 133 -23.56 -7.65 -26.22
CA SER A 133 -22.59 -6.56 -26.42
C SER A 133 -22.07 -6.01 -25.09
N ASP A 134 -22.96 -5.84 -24.11
CA ASP A 134 -22.60 -5.40 -22.76
C ASP A 134 -21.65 -6.40 -22.06
N LEU A 135 -21.92 -7.70 -22.17
CA LEU A 135 -21.08 -8.77 -21.62
C LEU A 135 -19.70 -8.82 -22.27
N GLU A 136 -19.63 -8.65 -23.59
CA GLU A 136 -18.36 -8.58 -24.31
C GLU A 136 -17.53 -7.39 -23.83
N ALA A 137 -18.12 -6.21 -23.68
CA ALA A 137 -17.44 -5.05 -23.14
C ALA A 137 -16.96 -5.27 -21.69
N PHE A 138 -17.78 -5.94 -20.87
CA PHE A 138 -17.48 -6.22 -19.47
C PHE A 138 -16.32 -7.21 -19.26
N SER A 139 -16.00 -8.02 -20.27
CA SER A 139 -14.83 -8.91 -20.23
C SER A 139 -13.52 -8.15 -19.96
N SER A 140 -13.40 -6.92 -20.45
CA SER A 140 -12.25 -6.05 -20.20
C SER A 140 -12.13 -5.63 -18.73
N THR A 141 -13.26 -5.41 -18.06
CA THR A 141 -13.32 -5.12 -16.61
C THR A 141 -12.84 -6.32 -15.80
N ILE A 142 -13.26 -7.53 -16.16
CA ILE A 142 -12.80 -8.76 -15.49
C ILE A 142 -11.30 -8.96 -15.69
N ALA A 143 -10.78 -8.76 -16.91
CA ALA A 143 -9.35 -8.84 -17.17
C ALA A 143 -8.54 -7.81 -16.35
N SER A 144 -9.06 -6.59 -16.21
CA SER A 144 -8.46 -5.55 -15.35
C SER A 144 -8.47 -5.97 -13.87
N LEU A 145 -9.57 -6.53 -13.38
CA LEU A 145 -9.67 -7.04 -12.01
C LEU A 145 -8.69 -8.18 -11.73
N ASP A 146 -8.51 -9.10 -12.69
CA ASP A 146 -7.53 -10.19 -12.58
C ASP A 146 -6.10 -9.65 -12.52
N GLU A 147 -5.76 -8.66 -13.35
CA GLU A 147 -4.46 -7.99 -13.32
C GLU A 147 -4.23 -7.24 -12.00
N GLN A 148 -5.25 -6.51 -11.52
CA GLN A 148 -5.21 -5.84 -10.23
C GLN A 148 -5.02 -6.83 -9.06
N ALA A 149 -5.73 -7.96 -9.08
CA ALA A 149 -5.63 -9.01 -8.08
C ALA A 149 -4.23 -9.65 -8.06
N ALA A 150 -3.66 -9.92 -9.25
CA ALA A 150 -2.29 -10.43 -9.37
C ALA A 150 -1.24 -9.42 -8.89
N GLY A 151 -1.51 -8.12 -9.06
CA GLY A 151 -0.65 -7.03 -8.62
C GLY A 151 -0.74 -6.74 -7.12
N CYS A 152 -1.86 -7.04 -6.47
CA CYS A 152 -2.04 -6.88 -5.03
C CYS A 152 -1.07 -7.78 -4.28
N ARG A 153 0.01 -7.20 -3.74
CA ARG A 153 0.85 -7.93 -2.77
C ARG A 153 -0.03 -8.32 -1.61
N GLN A 154 -0.07 -9.62 -1.33
CA GLN A 154 -0.79 -10.19 -0.20
C GLN A 154 -0.39 -9.38 1.05
N GLN A 155 -1.32 -8.58 1.59
CA GLN A 155 -1.27 -8.30 3.02
C GLN A 155 -1.43 -9.68 3.63
N GLU A 156 -0.33 -10.29 4.05
CA GLU A 156 -0.38 -11.62 4.65
C GLU A 156 -1.43 -11.56 5.75
N VAL A 157 -2.52 -12.28 5.52
CA VAL A 157 -3.53 -12.55 6.54
C VAL A 157 -2.73 -13.17 7.68
N PRO A 158 -2.82 -12.66 8.93
CA PRO A 158 -2.08 -13.25 10.03
C PRO A 158 -2.35 -14.75 10.04
N ALA A 159 -1.33 -15.56 9.74
CA ALA A 159 -1.50 -17.00 9.65
C ALA A 159 -1.78 -17.50 11.06
N THR A 160 -2.87 -18.22 11.26
CA THR A 160 -3.13 -18.86 12.55
C THR A 160 -2.23 -20.06 12.68
N ASP A 161 -1.34 -20.06 13.67
CA ASP A 161 -0.51 -21.23 13.95
C ASP A 161 -1.36 -22.42 14.45
N ILE A 162 -0.74 -23.60 14.57
CA ILE A 162 -1.40 -24.82 15.09
C ILE A 162 -1.97 -24.65 16.51
N THR A 163 -1.66 -23.55 17.20
CA THR A 163 -2.16 -23.21 18.55
C THR A 163 -3.25 -22.12 18.52
N GLY A 164 -3.66 -21.67 17.34
CA GLY A 164 -4.69 -20.65 17.15
C GLY A 164 -4.20 -19.21 17.39
N LYS A 165 -2.89 -18.97 17.42
CA LYS A 165 -2.33 -17.62 17.56
C LYS A 165 -2.06 -17.01 16.18
N GLU A 166 -2.39 -15.75 16.04
CA GLU A 166 -2.13 -14.99 14.82
C GLU A 166 -0.63 -14.74 14.68
N CYS A 167 -0.07 -15.08 13.51
CA CYS A 167 1.33 -14.90 13.18
C CYS A 167 1.50 -13.98 11.97
N VAL A 168 2.48 -13.10 12.01
CA VAL A 168 2.83 -12.19 10.91
C VAL A 168 4.30 -12.30 10.57
N VAL A 169 4.66 -12.16 9.30
CA VAL A 169 6.06 -12.11 8.89
C VAL A 169 6.60 -10.68 9.04
N ALA A 170 7.76 -10.55 9.65
CA ALA A 170 8.51 -9.32 9.72
C ALA A 170 8.94 -8.93 8.31
N LEU A 171 8.37 -7.86 7.78
CA LEU A 171 8.73 -7.39 6.44
C LEU A 171 10.12 -6.72 6.40
N TYR A 172 10.67 -6.36 7.57
CA TYR A 172 11.91 -5.58 7.72
C TYR A 172 12.68 -5.98 8.97
N ASP A 173 13.98 -5.69 8.94
CA ASP A 173 14.80 -5.69 10.15
C ASP A 173 14.34 -4.55 11.08
N TYR A 174 14.13 -4.88 12.35
CA TYR A 174 13.79 -3.93 13.41
C TYR A 174 14.68 -4.19 14.62
N THR A 175 15.15 -3.14 15.29
CA THR A 175 15.88 -3.26 16.54
C THR A 175 15.48 -2.13 17.47
N GLU A 176 14.87 -2.48 18.59
CA GLU A 176 14.47 -1.54 19.62
C GLU A 176 15.61 -1.32 20.62
N LYS A 177 16.04 -0.06 20.78
CA LYS A 177 17.05 0.33 21.78
C LYS A 177 16.40 0.55 23.16
N SER A 178 15.71 -0.48 23.67
CA SER A 178 15.17 -0.50 25.05
C SER A 178 16.02 -1.42 25.93
N PRO A 179 15.91 -1.36 27.27
CA PRO A 179 16.61 -2.28 28.18
C PRO A 179 16.22 -3.75 27.99
N ARG A 180 15.12 -4.02 27.29
CA ARG A 180 14.85 -5.32 26.65
C ARG A 180 15.25 -5.16 25.19
N GLU A 181 16.45 -5.63 24.82
CA GLU A 181 16.85 -5.67 23.42
C GLU A 181 15.90 -6.59 22.66
N VAL A 182 15.04 -6.01 21.83
CA VAL A 182 14.19 -6.76 20.90
C VAL A 182 14.70 -6.44 19.51
N SER A 183 15.18 -7.47 18.82
CA SER A 183 15.52 -7.39 17.40
C SER A 183 14.69 -8.39 16.62
N MET A 184 14.24 -8.00 15.45
CA MET A 184 13.54 -8.83 14.48
C MET A 184 14.26 -8.65 13.16
N LYS A 185 14.40 -9.72 12.40
CA LYS A 185 14.93 -9.68 11.04
C LYS A 185 13.80 -9.81 10.04
N LYS A 186 14.04 -9.27 8.85
CA LYS A 186 13.20 -9.50 7.68
C LYS A 186 13.02 -11.01 7.48
N ASN A 187 11.77 -11.40 7.28
CA ASN A 187 11.24 -12.75 7.17
C ASN A 187 11.09 -13.54 8.48
N ASP A 188 11.35 -12.94 9.65
CA ASP A 188 11.03 -13.59 10.92
C ASP A 188 9.51 -13.72 11.10
N VAL A 189 9.03 -14.90 11.49
CA VAL A 189 7.62 -15.11 11.83
C VAL A 189 7.40 -14.69 13.29
N LEU A 190 6.46 -13.77 13.52
CA LEU A 190 6.15 -13.21 14.82
C LEU A 190 4.74 -13.58 15.23
N THR A 191 4.55 -13.92 16.48
CA THR A 191 3.21 -14.12 17.04
C THR A 191 2.65 -12.79 17.54
N LEU A 192 1.48 -12.40 17.04
CA LEU A 192 0.73 -11.26 17.55
C LEU A 192 0.18 -11.61 18.95
N LEU A 193 0.60 -10.83 19.94
CA LEU A 193 0.02 -10.89 21.27
C LEU A 193 -1.26 -10.07 21.26
N ASN A 194 -2.41 -10.75 21.26
CA ASN A 194 -3.72 -10.10 21.35
C ASN A 194 -3.79 -9.13 22.55
N ALA A 195 -4.35 -7.94 22.30
CA ALA A 195 -4.57 -6.90 23.32
C ALA A 195 -5.65 -7.23 24.36
N THR A 196 -6.24 -8.43 24.31
CA THR A 196 -7.25 -8.92 25.27
C THR A 196 -6.67 -9.44 26.59
N ASN A 197 -5.35 -9.32 26.82
CA ASN A 197 -4.79 -9.47 28.17
C ASN A 197 -4.85 -8.15 28.96
N LYS A 198 -6.06 -7.69 29.25
CA LYS A 198 -6.36 -6.79 30.36
C LYS A 198 -7.58 -7.26 31.12
#